data_AF-A0A1S4EAE2-F1
#
_entry.id   AF-A0A1S4EAE2-F1
#
_cell.length_a   1.000
_cell.length_b   1.000
_cell.length_c   1.000
_cell.angle_alpha   90.00
_cell.angle_beta   90.00
_cell.angle_gamma   90.00
#
_symmetry.space_group_name_H-M   'P 1'
#
loop_
_entity.id
_entity.type
_entity.pdbx_description
1 polymer ?
#
loop_
_entity_poly.entity_id
_entity_poly.type
_entity_poly.pdbx_seq_one_letter_code
_entity_poly.pdbx_strand_id
1 'polypeptide(L)'
;MYEHTLFGFGDVKTATRRISLLCHKILIKQLKSWFFNGTLLDPHEEFFIRSVKIATVTTGDNPHDNTIATMLNSTVMTAMSLGFASQDKSYVKEYEIKIDMLPCYIHVRLANQILFIGETILMLSCDTDSNGLKSVKNFFEEREDELRLELDSLVTEEVFHVIRLEKIVDTLKFCVTKIRMV
;
A
#
# COMPACT_ATOMS: atom_id res chain seq x y z
N MET A 1 13.64 1.87 17.40
CA MET A 1 14.39 0.59 17.30
C MET A 1 15.61 0.67 16.39
N TYR A 2 15.50 1.21 15.17
CA TYR A 2 16.64 1.35 14.26
C TYR A 2 17.81 2.15 14.88
N GLU A 3 17.51 3.26 15.57
CA GLU A 3 18.52 4.14 16.19
C GLU A 3 19.31 3.51 17.33
N HIS A 4 18.73 2.57 18.10
CA HIS A 4 19.43 1.90 19.20
C HIS A 4 20.41 0.82 18.73
N THR A 5 20.37 0.44 17.46
CA THR A 5 21.33 -0.51 16.86
C THR A 5 22.73 0.09 16.74
N LEU A 6 22.86 1.41 16.82
CA LEU A 6 24.11 2.15 16.65
C LEU A 6 24.97 2.23 17.92
N PHE A 7 24.40 1.98 19.12
CA PHE A 7 25.09 2.21 20.41
C PHE A 7 24.97 1.07 21.45
N GLY A 8 24.57 -0.14 21.05
CA GLY A 8 24.38 -1.26 21.97
C GLY A 8 25.66 -2.08 22.24
N PHE A 9 25.91 -2.43 23.51
CA PHE A 9 26.72 -3.60 23.90
C PHE A 9 26.28 -4.84 23.09
N GLY A 10 27.20 -5.76 22.77
CA GLY A 10 27.01 -6.83 21.78
C GLY A 10 25.70 -7.62 21.91
N ASP A 11 25.24 -7.88 23.12
CA ASP A 11 23.99 -8.60 23.38
C ASP A 11 22.74 -7.78 23.06
N VAL A 12 22.74 -6.48 23.38
CA VAL A 12 21.63 -5.55 23.06
C VAL A 12 21.53 -5.36 21.56
N LYS A 13 22.66 -5.18 20.86
CA LYS A 13 22.69 -5.07 19.40
C LYS A 13 22.12 -6.33 18.73
N THR A 14 22.45 -7.51 19.26
CA THR A 14 21.93 -8.79 18.77
C THR A 14 20.43 -8.92 19.01
N ALA A 15 19.95 -8.55 20.20
CA ALA A 15 18.53 -8.55 20.55
C ALA A 15 17.73 -7.58 19.67
N THR A 16 18.18 -6.33 19.52
CA THR A 16 17.52 -5.33 18.67
C THR A 16 17.47 -5.77 17.21
N ARG A 17 18.54 -6.40 16.69
CA ARG A 17 18.56 -6.94 15.33
C ARG A 17 17.55 -8.07 15.15
N ARG A 18 17.44 -8.99 16.12
CA ARG A 18 16.44 -10.07 16.08
C ARG A 18 15.02 -9.53 16.08
N ILE A 19 14.71 -8.54 16.93
CA ILE A 19 13.37 -7.94 16.96
C ILE A 19 13.07 -7.22 15.66
N SER A 20 14.02 -6.43 15.14
CA SER A 20 13.86 -5.75 13.85
C SER A 20 13.58 -6.72 12.71
N LEU A 21 14.24 -7.88 12.68
CA LEU A 21 13.99 -8.92 11.68
C LEU A 21 12.57 -9.49 11.76
N LEU A 22 12.04 -9.68 12.99
CA LEU A 22 10.66 -10.11 13.18
C LEU A 22 9.66 -9.05 12.69
N CYS A 23 9.92 -7.76 12.94
CA CYS A 23 9.10 -6.69 12.39
C CYS A 23 9.13 -6.65 10.86
N HIS A 24 10.31 -6.83 10.24
CA HIS A 24 10.43 -6.87 8.79
C HIS A 24 9.70 -8.07 8.16
N LYS A 25 9.65 -9.22 8.85
CA LYS A 25 8.83 -10.38 8.44
C LYS A 25 7.35 -10.01 8.30
N ILE A 26 6.81 -9.30 9.28
CA ILE A 26 5.41 -8.86 9.29
C ILE A 26 5.19 -7.84 8.18
N LEU A 27 6.06 -6.83 8.08
CA LEU A 27 6.02 -5.81 7.05
C LEU A 27 5.98 -6.42 5.64
N ILE A 28 6.88 -7.36 5.34
CA ILE A 28 6.96 -7.99 4.02
C ILE A 28 5.75 -8.88 3.76
N LYS A 29 5.20 -9.55 4.78
CA LYS A 29 3.94 -10.30 4.65
C LYS A 29 2.78 -9.37 4.28
N GLN A 30 2.66 -8.21 4.94
CA GLN A 30 1.65 -7.20 4.63
C GLN A 30 1.84 -6.63 3.23
N LEU A 31 3.08 -6.30 2.84
CA LEU A 31 3.42 -5.83 1.50
C LEU A 31 3.08 -6.86 0.42
N LYS A 32 3.35 -8.15 0.62
CA LYS A 32 2.95 -9.21 -0.34
C LYS A 32 1.42 -9.26 -0.50
N SER A 33 0.69 -9.24 0.61
CA SER A 33 -0.78 -9.22 0.55
C SER A 33 -1.30 -7.98 -0.20
N TRP A 34 -0.67 -6.83 0.04
CA TRP A 34 -1.03 -5.58 -0.64
C TRP A 34 -0.68 -5.61 -2.13
N PHE A 35 0.54 -6.03 -2.48
CA PHE A 35 1.07 -6.02 -3.85
C PHE A 35 0.53 -7.09 -4.77
N PHE A 36 -0.08 -8.15 -4.28
CA PHE A 36 -0.51 -9.23 -5.16
C PHE A 36 -1.98 -9.58 -4.99
N ASN A 37 -2.53 -9.34 -3.80
CA ASN A 37 -3.94 -9.60 -3.52
C ASN A 37 -4.76 -8.32 -3.41
N GLY A 38 -4.13 -7.13 -3.48
CA GLY A 38 -4.80 -5.85 -3.23
C GLY A 38 -5.44 -5.76 -1.84
N THR A 39 -5.09 -6.67 -0.93
CA THR A 39 -5.81 -6.87 0.33
C THR A 39 -4.96 -6.39 1.49
N LEU A 40 -5.55 -5.51 2.31
CA LEU A 40 -4.93 -5.01 3.53
C LEU A 40 -5.22 -5.98 4.69
N LEU A 41 -4.23 -6.80 5.06
CA LEU A 41 -4.31 -7.68 6.24
C LEU A 41 -3.80 -6.94 7.48
N ASP A 42 -4.60 -6.00 7.98
CA ASP A 42 -4.24 -5.15 9.12
C ASP A 42 -5.38 -4.97 10.14
N PRO A 43 -5.68 -6.01 10.95
CA PRO A 43 -6.74 -5.92 11.98
C PRO A 43 -6.45 -4.92 13.10
N HIS A 44 -5.19 -4.54 13.30
CA HIS A 44 -4.72 -3.73 14.42
C HIS A 44 -4.24 -2.34 14.01
N GLU A 45 -4.42 -1.95 12.73
CA GLU A 45 -3.99 -0.64 12.19
C GLU A 45 -2.49 -0.35 12.38
N GLU A 46 -1.67 -1.41 12.28
CA GLU A 46 -0.22 -1.39 12.43
C GLU A 46 0.50 -1.02 11.14
N PHE A 47 -0.15 -1.19 9.99
CA PHE A 47 0.43 -0.90 8.69
C PHE A 47 0.30 0.59 8.35
N PHE A 48 1.29 1.12 7.63
CA PHE A 48 1.32 2.55 7.29
C PHE A 48 0.34 2.93 6.17
N ILE A 49 -0.36 1.97 5.57
CA ILE A 49 -1.47 2.23 4.64
C ILE A 49 -2.78 1.89 5.37
N ARG A 50 -3.75 2.81 5.35
CA ARG A 50 -5.09 2.58 5.93
C ARG A 50 -6.18 2.83 4.90
N SER A 51 -7.31 2.13 5.06
CA SER A 51 -8.51 2.40 4.27
C SER A 51 -9.35 3.49 4.92
N VAL A 52 -9.64 4.52 4.15
CA VAL A 52 -10.58 5.59 4.49
C VAL A 52 -11.94 5.20 3.94
N LYS A 53 -12.90 5.00 4.85
CA LYS A 53 -14.31 4.89 4.46
C LYS A 53 -14.83 6.29 4.23
N ILE A 54 -14.92 6.71 2.98
CA ILE A 54 -15.70 7.90 2.64
C ILE A 54 -17.16 7.51 2.82
N ALA A 55 -17.76 7.91 3.93
CA ALA A 55 -19.21 7.97 4.00
C ALA A 55 -19.61 9.04 2.98
N THR A 56 -20.12 8.62 1.82
CA THR A 56 -20.86 9.53 0.97
C THR A 56 -21.98 10.08 1.85
N VAL A 57 -21.91 11.38 2.14
CA VAL A 57 -22.99 12.10 2.79
C VAL A 57 -24.20 11.86 1.89
N THR A 58 -25.04 10.90 2.27
CA THR A 58 -26.42 10.91 1.82
C THR A 58 -26.94 12.24 2.33
N THR A 59 -27.10 13.20 1.42
CA THR A 59 -28.02 14.33 1.59
C THR A 59 -29.39 13.72 1.86
N GLY A 60 -29.61 13.33 3.12
CA GLY A 60 -30.92 13.20 3.70
C GLY A 60 -31.35 14.62 4.02
N ASP A 61 -32.42 15.04 3.35
CA ASP A 61 -33.11 16.30 3.57
C ASP A 61 -33.26 16.59 5.08
N ASN A 62 -32.51 17.57 5.58
CA ASN A 62 -32.83 18.31 6.79
C ASN A 62 -32.04 19.62 6.80
N PRO A 63 -32.68 20.78 6.58
CA PRO A 63 -32.04 22.07 6.66
C PRO A 63 -32.05 22.51 8.12
N HIS A 64 -30.91 22.40 8.80
CA HIS A 64 -30.46 23.19 9.95
C HIS A 64 -29.52 22.31 10.79
N ASP A 65 -28.21 22.43 10.56
CA ASP A 65 -27.33 22.91 11.61
C ASP A 65 -25.91 23.15 11.08
N ASN A 66 -25.45 24.37 11.34
CA ASN A 66 -24.13 24.86 11.02
C ASN A 66 -23.12 24.24 12.00
N THR A 67 -22.31 23.28 11.56
CA THR A 67 -21.06 22.99 12.27
C THR A 67 -19.98 22.50 11.31
N ILE A 68 -19.20 23.47 10.82
CA ILE A 68 -17.75 23.40 10.56
C ILE A 68 -17.30 22.08 9.91
N ALA A 69 -17.51 22.00 8.59
CA ALA A 69 -16.70 21.16 7.73
C ALA A 69 -15.26 21.68 7.79
N THR A 70 -14.43 21.05 8.62
CA THR A 70 -12.98 21.27 8.63
C THR A 70 -12.42 20.89 7.27
N MET A 71 -12.17 21.94 6.48
CA MET A 71 -11.17 22.12 5.42
C MET A 71 -10.18 20.93 5.34
N LEU A 72 -10.24 20.10 4.30
CA LEU A 72 -9.78 20.38 2.94
C LEU A 72 -8.28 20.71 2.90
N ASN A 73 -7.45 19.68 3.07
CA ASN A 73 -6.05 19.65 2.68
C ASN A 73 -5.77 18.39 1.85
N SER A 74 -6.27 18.34 0.61
CA SER A 74 -5.69 17.49 -0.44
C SER A 74 -5.67 18.25 -1.76
N THR A 75 -4.78 19.23 -1.84
CA THR A 75 -4.53 20.03 -3.05
C THR A 75 -3.83 19.24 -4.17
N VAL A 76 -3.88 17.91 -4.16
CA VAL A 76 -3.26 17.06 -5.18
C VAL A 76 -4.12 15.82 -5.43
N MET A 77 -5.30 15.97 -6.04
CA MET A 77 -5.98 15.00 -6.93
C MET A 77 -7.39 15.50 -7.34
N THR A 78 -7.52 16.76 -7.76
CA THR A 78 -8.77 17.28 -8.37
C THR A 78 -8.80 17.03 -9.88
N ALA A 79 -8.54 15.80 -10.33
CA ALA A 79 -8.63 15.44 -11.74
C ALA A 79 -8.85 13.94 -12.00
N MET A 80 -9.79 13.30 -11.29
CA MET A 80 -10.42 12.07 -11.80
C MET A 80 -11.82 11.84 -11.21
N SER A 81 -12.66 12.89 -11.17
CA SER A 81 -14.11 12.67 -11.24
C SER A 81 -14.48 12.39 -12.70
N LEU A 82 -14.13 11.21 -13.21
CA LEU A 82 -14.87 10.65 -14.34
C LEU A 82 -16.09 9.96 -13.75
N GLY A 83 -17.25 10.56 -13.99
CA GLY A 83 -18.53 10.03 -13.59
C GLY A 83 -18.74 8.62 -14.11
N PHE A 84 -18.91 7.69 -13.19
CA PHE A 84 -19.70 6.49 -13.41
C PHE A 84 -20.82 6.53 -12.38
N ALA A 85 -21.90 7.22 -12.74
CA ALA A 85 -23.16 7.17 -12.03
C ALA A 85 -23.81 5.80 -12.33
N SER A 86 -23.28 4.76 -11.69
CA SER A 86 -23.98 3.48 -11.54
C SER A 86 -24.51 3.42 -10.13
N GLN A 87 -25.80 3.19 -10.05
CA GLN A 87 -26.64 3.23 -8.86
C GLN A 87 -26.42 1.98 -7.99
N ASP A 88 -25.18 1.73 -7.57
CA ASP A 88 -24.86 0.75 -6.54
C ASP A 88 -24.05 1.46 -5.45
N LYS A 89 -24.38 1.19 -4.18
CA LYS A 89 -23.69 1.73 -3.01
C LYS A 89 -22.27 1.14 -2.88
N SER A 90 -21.44 1.35 -3.89
CA SER A 90 -20.02 1.00 -3.87
C SER A 90 -19.30 2.12 -3.14
N TYR A 91 -19.06 1.89 -1.85
CA TYR A 91 -18.14 2.72 -1.09
C TYR A 91 -16.80 2.73 -1.84
N VAL A 92 -16.42 3.87 -2.41
CA VAL A 92 -15.07 4.07 -2.93
C VAL A 92 -14.15 3.99 -1.71
N LYS A 93 -13.48 2.85 -1.52
CA LYS A 93 -12.45 2.71 -0.50
C LYS A 93 -11.26 3.52 -0.97
N GLU A 94 -11.08 4.69 -0.38
CA GLU A 94 -9.85 5.46 -0.54
C GLU A 94 -8.80 4.89 0.41
N TYR A 95 -7.53 4.94 0.01
CA TYR A 95 -6.42 4.48 0.83
C TYR A 95 -5.43 5.63 1.03
N GLU A 96 -4.90 5.76 2.24
CA GLU A 96 -3.95 6.84 2.55
C GLU A 96 -2.79 6.36 3.40
N ILE A 97 -1.72 7.17 3.44
CA ILE A 97 -0.51 6.90 4.22
C ILE A 97 -0.64 7.50 5.62
N LYS A 98 -0.60 6.64 6.64
CA LYS A 98 -0.48 7.02 8.05
C LYS A 98 0.99 7.31 8.37
N ILE A 99 1.38 8.58 8.24
CA ILE A 99 2.77 9.03 8.42
C ILE A 99 3.33 8.63 9.79
N ASP A 100 2.50 8.65 10.84
CA ASP A 100 2.91 8.29 12.20
C ASP A 100 3.37 6.83 12.36
N MET A 101 2.88 5.93 11.48
CA MET A 101 3.24 4.51 11.48
C MET A 101 4.30 4.18 10.43
N LEU A 102 4.76 5.17 9.66
CA LEU A 102 5.77 4.96 8.63
C LEU A 102 7.14 4.73 9.28
N PRO A 103 7.80 3.57 9.04
CA PRO A 103 9.13 3.34 9.59
C PRO A 103 10.10 4.41 9.07
N CYS A 104 10.92 4.97 9.96
CA CYS A 104 11.87 6.05 9.63
C CYS A 104 12.83 5.77 8.45
N TYR A 105 13.11 4.51 8.17
CA TYR A 105 13.97 4.08 7.06
C TYR A 105 13.21 3.95 5.72
N ILE A 106 11.88 4.08 5.71
CA ILE A 106 11.05 4.13 4.50
C ILE A 106 10.67 5.58 4.27
N HIS A 107 11.17 6.16 3.17
CA HIS A 107 10.81 7.52 2.82
C HIS A 107 9.38 7.61 2.30
N VAL A 108 8.72 8.76 2.54
CA VAL A 108 7.34 9.04 2.11
C VAL A 108 7.14 8.79 0.61
N ARG A 109 8.15 9.08 -0.22
CA ARG A 109 8.12 8.78 -1.66
C ARG A 109 7.94 7.29 -1.95
N LEU A 110 8.67 6.43 -1.25
CA LEU A 110 8.57 4.98 -1.41
C LEU A 110 7.18 4.49 -0.93
N ALA A 111 6.68 5.01 0.19
CA ALA A 111 5.35 4.70 0.68
C ALA A 111 4.24 5.04 -0.33
N ASN A 112 4.35 6.19 -1.02
CA ASN A 112 3.41 6.56 -2.10
C ASN A 112 3.48 5.61 -3.30
N GLN A 113 4.67 5.12 -3.67
CA GLN A 113 4.77 4.10 -4.72
C GLN A 113 4.08 2.79 -4.30
N ILE A 114 4.25 2.39 -3.04
CA ILE A 114 3.61 1.19 -2.49
C ILE A 114 2.08 1.33 -2.50
N LEU A 115 1.56 2.48 -2.09
CA LEU A 115 0.14 2.79 -2.13
C LEU A 115 -0.41 2.67 -3.56
N PHE A 116 0.22 3.38 -4.50
CA PHE A 116 -0.18 3.39 -5.91
C PHE A 116 -0.25 1.99 -6.54
N ILE A 117 0.73 1.13 -6.23
CA ILE A 117 0.76 -0.25 -6.75
C ILE A 117 -0.48 -1.01 -6.29
N GLY A 118 -0.80 -0.99 -4.99
CA GLY A 118 -1.93 -1.73 -4.47
C GLY A 118 -3.29 -1.15 -4.90
N GLU A 119 -3.44 0.17 -4.99
CA GLU A 119 -4.63 0.81 -5.55
C GLU A 119 -4.87 0.40 -7.01
N THR A 120 -3.80 0.33 -7.81
CA THR A 120 -3.94 -0.09 -9.20
C THR A 120 -4.34 -1.56 -9.29
N ILE A 121 -3.81 -2.43 -8.42
CA ILE A 121 -4.18 -3.84 -8.37
C ILE A 121 -5.62 -4.03 -7.92
N LEU A 122 -6.09 -3.22 -6.98
CA LEU A 122 -7.49 -3.17 -6.57
C LEU A 122 -8.41 -2.74 -7.71
N MET A 123 -8.06 -1.67 -8.41
CA MET A 123 -8.79 -1.19 -9.59
C MET A 123 -8.90 -2.31 -10.64
N LEU A 124 -7.78 -2.97 -10.95
CA LEU A 124 -7.75 -4.10 -11.89
C LEU A 124 -8.60 -5.29 -11.40
N SER A 125 -8.69 -5.52 -10.10
CA SER A 125 -9.46 -6.63 -9.54
C SER A 125 -10.98 -6.38 -9.54
N CYS A 126 -11.42 -5.12 -9.61
CA CYS A 126 -12.84 -4.75 -9.69
C CYS A 126 -13.41 -4.82 -11.12
N ASP A 127 -12.59 -4.65 -12.15
CA ASP A 127 -13.01 -4.64 -13.56
C ASP A 127 -13.09 -6.05 -14.18
N THR A 128 -13.77 -6.98 -13.51
CA THR A 128 -13.75 -8.44 -13.82
C THR A 128 -14.29 -8.87 -15.19
N ASP A 129 -14.82 -7.95 -16.01
CA ASP A 129 -15.65 -8.31 -17.16
C ASP A 129 -15.01 -8.08 -18.55
N SER A 130 -13.75 -7.65 -18.64
CA SER A 130 -13.10 -7.42 -19.95
C SER A 130 -12.00 -8.43 -20.30
N ASN A 131 -12.04 -8.95 -21.52
CA ASN A 131 -11.06 -9.92 -22.05
C ASN A 131 -9.61 -9.38 -22.10
N GLY A 132 -9.40 -8.05 -22.03
CA GLY A 132 -8.08 -7.43 -21.94
C GLY A 132 -7.37 -7.65 -20.60
N LEU A 133 -8.14 -7.78 -19.52
CA LEU A 133 -7.62 -8.00 -18.17
C LEU A 133 -6.97 -9.39 -17.98
N LYS A 134 -7.38 -10.40 -18.76
CA LYS A 134 -6.81 -11.77 -18.67
C LYS A 134 -5.36 -11.82 -19.17
N SER A 135 -5.06 -11.20 -20.31
CA SER A 135 -3.68 -11.13 -20.81
C SER A 135 -2.77 -10.31 -19.89
N VAL A 136 -3.33 -9.27 -19.26
CA VAL A 136 -2.68 -8.41 -18.28
C VAL A 136 -2.38 -9.17 -16.98
N LYS A 137 -3.36 -9.91 -16.46
CA LYS A 137 -3.19 -10.74 -15.27
C LYS A 137 -2.17 -11.84 -15.52
N ASN A 138 -2.19 -12.47 -16.70
CA ASN A 138 -1.19 -13.49 -17.06
C ASN A 138 0.25 -12.94 -17.10
N PHE A 139 0.46 -11.72 -17.61
CA PHE A 139 1.80 -11.09 -17.60
C PHE A 139 2.28 -10.75 -16.19
N PHE A 140 1.35 -10.30 -15.33
CA PHE A 140 1.66 -10.07 -13.93
C PHE A 140 1.92 -11.38 -13.19
N GLU A 141 1.09 -12.42 -13.42
CA GLU A 141 1.19 -13.75 -12.82
C GLU A 141 2.51 -14.45 -13.14
N GLU A 142 3.07 -14.31 -14.36
CA GLU A 142 4.36 -14.91 -14.72
C GLU A 142 5.52 -14.34 -13.90
N ARG A 143 5.51 -13.03 -13.62
CA ARG A 143 6.57 -12.34 -12.87
C ARG A 143 6.30 -12.24 -11.38
N GLU A 144 5.06 -12.50 -10.98
CA GLU A 144 4.58 -12.42 -9.60
C GLU A 144 5.30 -13.44 -8.70
N ASP A 145 5.55 -14.66 -9.19
CA ASP A 145 6.28 -15.67 -8.42
C ASP A 145 7.75 -15.27 -8.18
N GLU A 146 8.43 -14.72 -9.20
CA GLU A 146 9.79 -14.19 -9.05
C GLU A 146 9.85 -13.06 -8.03
N LEU A 147 8.92 -12.10 -8.11
CA LEU A 147 8.85 -10.96 -7.20
C LEU A 147 8.50 -11.39 -5.77
N ARG A 148 7.66 -12.41 -5.59
CA ARG A 148 7.39 -12.99 -4.26
C ARG A 148 8.63 -13.62 -3.64
N LEU A 149 9.38 -14.40 -4.42
CA LEU A 149 10.63 -15.01 -3.97
C LEU A 149 11.67 -13.94 -3.63
N GLU A 150 11.78 -12.88 -4.44
CA GLU A 150 12.65 -11.75 -4.14
C GLU A 150 12.25 -11.05 -2.84
N LEU A 151 10.96 -10.81 -2.58
CA LEU A 151 10.48 -10.25 -1.31
C LEU A 151 10.83 -11.15 -0.12
N ASP A 152 10.68 -12.46 -0.25
CA ASP A 152 11.01 -13.40 0.82
C ASP A 152 12.51 -13.49 1.10
N SER A 153 13.34 -13.32 0.07
CA SER A 153 14.79 -13.28 0.24
C SER A 153 15.25 -12.06 1.07
N LEU A 154 14.54 -10.92 1.01
CA LEU A 154 14.85 -9.73 1.83
C LEU A 154 14.77 -9.98 3.34
N VAL A 155 13.97 -10.96 3.73
CA VAL A 155 13.65 -11.29 5.11
C VAL A 155 14.47 -12.48 5.61
N THR A 156 14.98 -13.28 4.68
CA THR A 156 15.89 -14.39 4.95
C THR A 156 17.29 -13.88 5.29
N GLU A 157 17.67 -12.74 4.73
CA GLU A 157 18.94 -12.07 5.03
C GLU A 157 18.99 -11.53 6.46
N GLU A 158 20.17 -11.60 7.08
CA GLU A 158 20.34 -11.09 8.43
C GLU A 158 20.29 -9.55 8.52
N VAL A 159 20.38 -8.85 7.38
CA VAL A 159 20.32 -7.38 7.28
C VAL A 159 19.25 -6.99 6.26
N PHE A 160 18.33 -6.12 6.66
CA PHE A 160 17.31 -5.62 5.77
C PHE A 160 17.82 -4.43 4.96
N HIS A 161 17.86 -4.59 3.63
CA HIS A 161 18.33 -3.57 2.71
C HIS A 161 17.16 -2.83 2.06
N VAL A 162 16.85 -1.63 2.53
CA VAL A 162 15.76 -0.78 2.00
C VAL A 162 15.93 -0.50 0.50
N ILE A 163 17.16 -0.29 0.04
CA ILE A 163 17.47 -0.05 -1.38
C ILE A 163 16.98 -1.21 -2.27
N ARG A 164 17.04 -2.43 -1.74
CA ARG A 164 16.61 -3.62 -2.48
C ARG A 164 15.08 -3.73 -2.49
N LEU A 165 14.41 -3.38 -1.40
CA LEU A 165 12.96 -3.19 -1.39
C LEU A 165 12.54 -2.15 -2.42
N GLU A 166 13.20 -0.99 -2.47
CA GLU A 166 12.89 0.09 -3.41
C GLU A 166 13.01 -0.37 -4.87
N LYS A 167 14.07 -1.12 -5.23
CA LYS A 167 14.21 -1.72 -6.57
C LYS A 167 13.05 -2.65 -6.94
N ILE A 168 12.59 -3.46 -5.99
CA ILE A 168 11.47 -4.36 -6.23
C ILE A 168 10.17 -3.57 -6.39
N VAL A 169 9.96 -2.54 -5.54
CA VAL A 169 8.80 -1.63 -5.66
C VAL A 169 8.81 -0.88 -7.00
N ASP A 170 9.97 -0.42 -7.47
CA ASP A 170 10.10 0.20 -8.78
C ASP A 170 9.80 -0.78 -9.93
N THR A 171 10.22 -2.03 -9.80
CA THR A 171 9.91 -3.09 -10.78
C THR A 171 8.41 -3.41 -10.81
N LEU A 172 7.78 -3.53 -9.64
CA LEU A 172 6.32 -3.67 -9.51
C LEU A 172 5.59 -2.48 -10.11
N LYS A 173 6.02 -1.26 -9.78
CA LYS A 173 5.46 -0.03 -10.35
C LYS A 173 5.58 -0.03 -11.88
N PHE A 174 6.71 -0.44 -12.43
CA PHE A 174 6.90 -0.54 -13.88
C PHE A 174 5.91 -1.54 -14.50
N CYS A 175 5.76 -2.73 -13.89
CA CYS A 175 4.82 -3.75 -14.36
C CYS A 175 3.38 -3.21 -14.34
N VAL A 176 2.97 -2.60 -13.24
CA VAL A 176 1.62 -2.05 -13.04
C VAL A 176 1.33 -0.83 -13.92
N THR A 177 2.32 0.03 -14.15
CA THR A 177 2.17 1.19 -15.04
C THR A 177 2.02 0.74 -16.50
N LYS A 178 2.78 -0.27 -16.92
CA LYS A 178 2.66 -0.86 -18.25
C LYS A 178 1.27 -1.45 -18.47
N ILE A 179 0.70 -2.06 -17.43
CA ILE A 179 -0.66 -2.60 -17.44
C ILE A 179 -1.70 -1.48 -17.64
N ARG A 180 -1.57 -0.34 -16.95
CA ARG A 180 -2.51 0.79 -17.05
C ARG A 180 -2.53 1.48 -18.43
N MET A 181 -1.49 1.30 -19.25
CA MET A 181 -1.37 1.95 -20.56
C MET A 181 -1.93 1.12 -21.73
N VAL A 182 -2.37 -0.13 -21.49
CA VAL A 182 -2.98 -1.02 -22.49
C VAL A 182 -4.49 -0.97 -22.38
#